data_AF-A0A1P8Q4V1-F1
#
_entry.id   AF-A0A1P8Q4V1-F1
#
_cell.length_a   1.000
_cell.length_b   1.000
_cell.length_c   1.000
_cell.angle_alpha   90.00
_cell.angle_beta   90.00
_cell.angle_gamma   90.00
#
_symmetry.space_group_name_H-M   'P 1'
#
loop_
_entity.id
_entity.type
_entity.pdbx_description
1 polymer ?
#
loop_
_entity_poly.entity_id
_entity_poly.type
_entity_poly.pdbx_seq_one_letter_code
_entity_poly.pdbx_strand_id
1 'polypeptide(L)' 'MISKEKLIQEEENKQKDLSHKGWLKIANAAIYADCSVATIYSWMKDPIHPLKSVKHNGRRVSVENLDEYLKSFEQNRMF' A
#
# COMPACT_ATOMS: atom_id res chain seq x y z
N MET A 1 -3.14 19.95 -28.68
CA MET A 1 -1.99 19.86 -27.75
C MET A 1 -2.57 19.66 -26.36
N ILE A 2 -2.33 18.52 -25.72
CA ILE A 2 -2.81 18.28 -24.35
C ILE A 2 -1.75 18.88 -23.41
N SER A 3 -2.15 19.85 -22.58
CA SER A 3 -1.27 20.49 -21.60
C SER A 3 -0.73 19.47 -20.60
N LYS A 4 0.53 19.67 -20.19
CA LYS A 4 1.26 18.82 -19.23
C LYS A 4 0.52 18.64 -17.89
N GLU A 5 -0.30 19.61 -17.48
CA GLU A 5 -1.16 19.52 -16.29
C GLU A 5 -2.21 18.40 -16.37
N LYS A 6 -2.66 18.02 -17.57
CA LYS A 6 -3.69 16.99 -17.75
C LYS A 6 -3.16 15.57 -17.50
N LEU A 7 -1.88 15.34 -17.79
CA LEU A 7 -1.20 14.05 -17.59
C LEU A 7 -0.99 13.75 -16.10
N ILE A 8 -0.66 14.78 -15.30
CA ILE A 8 -0.39 14.64 -13.86
C ILE A 8 -1.68 14.31 -13.11
N GLN A 9 -2.80 14.94 -13.48
CA GLN A 9 -4.10 14.64 -12.87
C GLN A 9 -4.63 13.23 -13.19
N GLU A 10 -4.33 12.67 -14.37
CA GLU A 10 -4.73 11.29 -14.71
C GLU A 10 -3.94 10.22 -13.92
N GLU A 11 -2.66 10.47 -13.57
CA GLU A 11 -1.88 9.59 -12.70
C GLU A 11 -2.32 9.70 -11.22
N GLU A 12 -2.58 10.91 -10.71
CA GLU A 12 -3.14 11.11 -9.37
C GLU A 12 -4.57 10.53 -9.23
N ASN A 13 -5.42 10.70 -10.25
CA ASN A 13 -6.74 10.07 -10.27
C ASN A 13 -6.66 8.56 -10.40
N LYS A 14 -5.67 7.98 -11.08
CA LYS A 14 -5.44 6.52 -11.07
C LYS A 14 -5.10 5.99 -9.69
N GLN A 15 -4.36 6.75 -8.87
CA GLN A 15 -4.12 6.39 -7.47
C GLN A 15 -5.37 6.60 -6.59
N LYS A 16 -6.16 7.65 -6.84
CA LYS A 16 -7.44 7.88 -6.13
C LYS A 16 -8.54 6.89 -6.51
N ASP A 17 -8.58 6.39 -7.73
CA ASP A 17 -9.62 5.44 -8.18
C ASP A 17 -9.39 4.03 -7.59
N LEU A 18 -8.14 3.64 -7.37
CA LEU A 18 -7.78 2.43 -6.61
C LEU A 18 -8.16 2.52 -5.12
N SER A 19 -8.43 3.73 -4.61
CA SER A 19 -8.81 3.99 -3.21
C SER A 19 -10.30 3.80 -2.90
N HIS A 20 -11.17 3.62 -3.91
CA HIS A 20 -12.63 3.67 -3.72
C HIS A 20 -13.23 2.53 -2.88
N LYS A 21 -12.40 1.61 -2.36
CA LYS A 21 -12.79 0.64 -1.33
C LYS A 21 -11.83 0.55 -0.14
N GLY A 22 -10.72 1.29 -0.10
CA GLY A 22 -9.72 1.18 0.97
C GLY A 22 -9.01 -0.19 1.06
N TRP A 23 -9.14 -1.08 0.07
CA TRP A 23 -8.54 -2.42 0.05
C TRP A 23 -7.76 -2.68 -1.25
N LEU A 24 -6.44 -2.79 -1.16
CA LEU A 24 -5.54 -3.12 -2.26
C LEU A 24 -5.32 -4.64 -2.36
N LYS A 25 -5.11 -5.16 -3.57
CA LYS A 25 -4.52 -6.49 -3.76
C LYS A 25 -3.07 -6.46 -3.30
N ILE A 26 -2.49 -7.59 -2.88
CA ILE A 26 -1.07 -7.65 -2.44
C ILE A 26 -0.12 -7.06 -3.49
N ALA A 27 -0.33 -7.33 -4.78
CA ALA A 27 0.49 -6.75 -5.85
C ALA A 27 0.43 -5.21 -5.89
N ASN A 28 -0.74 -4.61 -5.69
CA ASN A 28 -0.89 -3.16 -5.66
C ASN A 28 -0.35 -2.56 -4.36
N ALA A 29 -0.49 -3.27 -3.23
CA ALA A 29 0.11 -2.88 -1.96
C ALA A 29 1.65 -2.87 -2.05
N ALA A 30 2.24 -3.84 -2.75
CA ALA A 30 3.67 -3.90 -2.99
C ALA A 30 4.16 -2.72 -3.84
N ILE A 31 3.43 -2.38 -4.91
CA ILE A 31 3.72 -1.19 -5.74
C ILE A 31 3.56 0.10 -4.92
N TYR A 32 2.51 0.19 -4.10
CA TYR A 32 2.25 1.36 -3.24
C TYR A 32 3.35 1.58 -2.20
N ALA A 33 3.85 0.50 -1.60
CA ALA A 33 4.90 0.52 -0.60
C ALA A 33 6.32 0.45 -1.18
N ASP A 34 6.46 0.59 -2.51
CA ASP A 34 7.72 0.45 -3.27
C ASP A 34 8.58 -0.74 -2.82
N CYS A 35 7.95 -1.92 -2.70
CA CYS A 35 8.59 -3.13 -2.23
C CYS A 35 8.13 -4.37 -3.00
N SER A 36 8.69 -5.54 -2.68
CA SER A 36 8.30 -6.79 -3.31
C SER A 36 7.02 -7.37 -2.71
N VAL A 37 6.26 -8.14 -3.50
CA VAL A 37 5.11 -8.91 -3.01
C VAL A 37 5.50 -9.86 -1.87
N ALA A 38 6.69 -10.44 -1.92
CA ALA A 38 7.22 -11.29 -0.86
C ALA A 38 7.41 -10.50 0.45
N THR A 39 7.87 -9.26 0.36
CA THR A 39 8.02 -8.35 1.50
C THR A 39 6.68 -8.09 2.19
N ILE A 40 5.61 -7.82 1.43
CA ILE A 40 4.26 -7.66 1.99
C ILE A 40 3.82 -8.94 2.74
N TYR A 41 4.07 -10.13 2.17
CA TYR A 41 3.75 -11.38 2.85
C TYR A 41 4.55 -11.59 4.13
N SER A 42 5.81 -11.14 4.18
CA SER A 42 6.62 -11.17 5.39
C SER A 42 6.04 -10.24 6.47
N TRP A 43 5.62 -9.02 6.11
CA TRP A 43 4.96 -8.09 7.04
C TRP A 43 3.65 -8.66 7.60
N MET A 44 2.90 -9.42 6.80
CA MET A 44 1.68 -10.11 7.27
C MET A 44 1.97 -11.24 8.27
N LYS A 45 3.17 -11.82 8.23
CA LYS A 45 3.60 -12.92 9.11
C LYS A 45 4.53 -12.46 10.23
N ASP A 46 4.79 -11.16 10.31
CA ASP A 46 5.68 -10.60 11.32
C ASP A 46 5.08 -10.83 12.73
N PRO A 47 5.80 -11.51 13.64
CA PRO A 47 5.27 -11.84 14.96
C PRO A 47 5.21 -10.63 15.91
N ILE A 48 5.91 -9.55 15.60
CA ILE A 48 6.05 -8.37 16.46
C ILE A 48 5.05 -7.29 16.02
N HIS A 49 4.98 -7.00 14.72
CA HIS A 49 4.05 -6.04 14.14
C HIS A 49 3.43 -6.63 12.87
N PRO A 50 2.45 -7.53 12.98
CA PRO A 50 1.80 -8.09 11.80
C PRO A 50 0.96 -7.03 11.09
N LEU A 51 0.91 -7.08 9.77
CA LEU A 51 -0.06 -6.35 8.97
C LEU A 51 -1.46 -6.99 9.15
N LYS A 52 -2.23 -6.48 10.12
CA LYS A 52 -3.44 -7.14 10.68
C LYS A 52 -4.68 -7.16 9.78
N SER A 53 -4.82 -6.20 8.86
CA SER A 53 -6.08 -5.99 8.13
C SER A 53 -6.00 -6.57 6.73
N VAL A 54 -6.15 -7.89 6.64
CA VAL A 54 -6.20 -8.61 5.37
C VAL A 54 -7.56 -9.27 5.09
N LYS A 55 -8.11 -9.05 3.88
CA LYS A 55 -9.36 -9.67 3.41
C LYS A 55 -9.11 -10.70 2.32
N HIS A 56 -10.09 -11.59 2.10
CA HIS A 56 -10.03 -12.68 1.13
C HIS A 56 -8.80 -13.59 1.31
N ASN A 57 -8.67 -14.21 2.48
CA ASN A 57 -7.61 -15.16 2.81
C ASN A 57 -6.19 -14.58 2.63
N GLY A 58 -5.96 -13.35 3.05
CA GLY A 58 -4.63 -12.74 2.95
C GLY A 58 -4.24 -12.23 1.56
N ARG A 59 -5.21 -12.04 0.64
CA ARG A 59 -4.95 -11.58 -0.74
C ARG A 59 -5.16 -10.09 -0.94
N ARG A 60 -5.75 -9.41 0.04
CA ARG A 60 -5.98 -7.96 0.01
C ARG A 60 -5.62 -7.35 1.35
N VAL A 61 -5.11 -6.12 1.33
CA VAL A 61 -4.65 -5.35 2.49
C VAL A 61 -5.40 -4.02 2.50
N SER A 62 -5.77 -3.54 3.70
CA SER A 62 -6.33 -2.19 3.87
C SER A 62 -5.27 -1.12 3.60
N VAL A 63 -5.61 -0.10 2.81
CA VAL A 63 -4.71 1.04 2.51
C VAL A 63 -4.31 1.76 3.79
N GLU A 64 -5.28 2.03 4.67
CA GLU A 64 -5.07 2.72 5.94
C GLU A 64 -4.09 1.98 6.84
N ASN A 65 -4.28 0.66 7.02
CA ASN A 65 -3.36 -0.14 7.82
C ASN A 65 -1.96 -0.26 7.18
N LEU A 66 -1.87 -0.27 5.85
CA LEU A 66 -0.59 -0.28 5.16
C LEU A 66 0.15 1.05 5.40
N ASP A 67 -0.55 2.17 5.35
CA ASP A 67 0.00 3.50 5.62
C ASP A 67 0.47 3.65 7.08
N GLU A 68 -0.34 3.20 8.05
CA GLU A 68 0.04 3.16 9.48
C GLU A 68 1.26 2.28 9.73
N TYR A 69 1.32 1.12 9.04
CA TYR A 69 2.46 0.21 9.14
C TYR A 69 3.73 0.83 8.60
N LEU A 70 3.67 1.47 7.43
CA LEU A 70 4.81 2.14 6.81
C LEU A 70 5.31 3.31 7.67
N LYS A 71 4.42 4.15 8.21
CA LYS A 71 4.78 5.22 9.15
C LYS A 71 5.51 4.68 10.38
N SER A 72 5.00 3.59 10.95
CA SER A 72 5.62 2.94 12.10
C SER A 72 6.98 2.30 11.74
N PHE A 73 7.09 1.75 10.54
CA PHE A 73 8.34 1.15 10.03
C PHE A 73 9.41 2.20 9.78
N GLU A 74 9.07 3.35 9.20
CA GLU A 74 9.99 4.47 8.98
C GLU A 74 10.47 5.09 10.30
N GLN A 75 9.57 5.28 11.29
CA GLN A 75 9.95 5.77 12.61
C GLN A 75 10.92 4.84 13.35
N ASN A 76 10.84 3.52 13.11
CA ASN A 76 11.76 2.54 13.69
C ASN A 76 13.13 2.45 12.98
N ARG A 77 13.35 3.11 11.83
CA ARG A 77 14.66 3.14 11.13
C ARG A 77 15.60 4.25 11.61
N MET A 78 15.21 5.05 12.61
CA MET A 78 16.00 6.18 13.13
C MET A 78 16.74 5.89 14.45
N PHE A 79 16.79 4.63 14.89
CA PHE A 79 17.59 4.15 16.03
C PHE A 79 18.64 3.13 15.59
#